data_AF-A0A8J4VGW4-F1
#
_entry.id   AF-A0A8J4VGW4-F1
#
_cell.length_a   1.000
_cell.length_b   1.000
_cell.length_c   1.000
_cell.angle_alpha   90.00
_cell.angle_beta   90.00
_cell.angle_gamma   90.00
#
_symmetry.space_group_name_H-M   'P 1'
#
loop_
_entity.id
_entity.type
_entity.pdbx_description
1 polymer ?
#
loop_
_entity_poly.entity_id
_entity_poly.type
_entity_poly.pdbx_seq_one_letter_code
_entity_poly.pdbx_strand_id
1 'polypeptide(L)'
;MSTIKDTVSSISLCISLCSRNLPFIASKFRFATNTTQQVLLLLLLLLVTSSPHDSTTQKFQWSIYLKEVSFRSKDPRHISEAVQQIKTLRRQVASRESERAERATLVTQEKLQVAGAKFKPIRLSDLWIRPAFGGRGRKLTGSLEGHTNGFRYSTSRPDERVDVMYRNIKHAFFQPSEKEMITVLHFHLHNHIMVGNKKTKDVQFFIEVMDVVQTLGGGKRSAYDPDEIEEEQRERDRKNKINMDFQNFVDRVK
;
A
#
# COMPACT_ATOMS: atom_id res chain seq x y z
N MET A 1 11.10 32.46 11.44
CA MET A 1 10.79 31.97 10.08
C MET A 1 11.17 30.49 10.05
N SER A 2 10.20 29.59 10.05
CA SER A 2 10.45 28.15 10.02
C SER A 2 10.53 27.68 8.57
N THR A 3 11.56 26.92 8.22
CA THR A 3 11.73 26.36 6.87
C THR A 3 11.82 24.85 6.99
N ILE A 4 11.10 24.11 6.15
CA ILE A 4 11.14 22.65 6.12
C ILE A 4 12.34 22.26 5.26
N LYS A 5 13.25 21.45 5.81
CA LYS A 5 14.38 20.91 5.06
C LYS A 5 14.27 19.39 5.02
N ASP A 6 13.99 18.87 3.83
CA ASP A 6 13.96 17.44 3.57
C ASP A 6 15.38 16.94 3.27
N THR A 7 15.89 16.02 4.09
CA THR A 7 17.11 15.27 3.79
C THR A 7 16.79 13.78 3.79
N VAL A 8 17.50 13.03 2.94
CA VAL A 8 17.24 11.62 2.57
C VAL A 8 17.06 10.68 3.79
N SER A 9 17.69 11.00 4.93
CA SER A 9 17.66 10.21 6.16
C SER A 9 16.59 10.62 7.18
N SER A 10 16.19 11.91 7.25
CA SER A 10 15.34 12.43 8.33
C SER A 10 14.59 13.70 7.92
N ILE A 11 13.29 13.77 8.19
CA ILE A 11 12.49 15.00 7.98
C ILE A 11 12.77 15.91 9.18
N SER A 12 13.18 17.15 8.94
CA SER A 12 13.51 18.11 10.00
C SER A 12 12.78 19.44 9.83
N LEU A 13 12.25 19.96 10.94
CA LEU A 13 11.67 21.29 11.03
C LEU A 13 12.75 22.27 11.49
N CYS A 14 13.09 23.26 10.68
CA CYS A 14 13.97 24.33 11.15
C CYS A 14 13.17 25.37 11.94
N ILE A 15 13.60 25.61 13.17
CA ILE A 15 13.01 26.62 14.05
C ILE A 15 14.09 27.66 14.34
N SER A 16 13.72 28.94 14.21
CA SER A 16 14.63 30.05 14.50
C SER A 16 14.61 30.34 16.01
N LEU A 17 15.72 30.10 16.70
CA LEU A 17 15.94 30.46 18.10
C LEU A 17 17.07 31.50 18.16
N CYS A 18 16.79 32.69 18.72
CA CYS A 18 17.76 33.79 18.83
C CYS A 18 18.54 34.05 17.52
N SER A 19 17.80 34.16 16.39
CA SER A 19 18.35 34.39 15.05
C SER A 19 19.19 33.26 14.46
N ARG A 20 19.21 32.07 15.08
CA ARG A 20 19.82 30.85 14.53
C ARG A 20 18.75 29.85 14.13
N ASN A 21 18.83 29.35 12.90
CA ASN A 21 17.93 28.30 12.42
C ASN A 21 18.45 26.93 12.84
N LEU A 22 17.76 26.31 13.80
CA LEU A 22 18.11 24.99 14.31
C LEU A 22 17.18 23.92 13.73
N PRO A 23 17.71 22.85 13.11
CA PRO A 23 16.92 21.73 12.63
C PRO A 23 16.53 20.81 13.79
N PHE A 24 15.25 20.48 13.86
CA PHE A 24 14.70 19.54 14.83
C PHE A 24 14.05 18.36 14.09
N ILE A 25 14.40 17.13 14.49
CA ILE A 25 13.88 15.92 13.85
C ILE A 25 12.37 15.82 14.06
N ALA A 26 11.63 15.62 12.97
CA ALA A 26 10.18 15.69 12.96
C ALA A 26 9.48 14.63 13.84
N SER A 27 10.09 13.46 14.02
CA SER A 27 9.57 12.39 14.90
C SER A 27 9.64 12.74 16.39
N LYS A 28 10.47 13.72 16.79
CA LYS A 28 10.62 14.15 18.18
C LYS A 28 9.58 15.19 18.63
N PHE A 29 8.67 15.63 17.74
CA PHE A 29 7.59 16.54 18.10
C PHE A 29 6.35 15.79 18.59
N ARG A 30 5.76 16.21 19.72
CA ARG A 30 4.53 15.60 20.26
C ARG A 30 3.25 16.35 19.96
N PHE A 31 3.27 17.68 19.96
CA PHE A 31 2.04 18.46 19.83
C PHE A 31 2.28 19.88 19.29
N ALA A 32 1.29 20.42 18.59
CA ALA A 32 1.28 21.81 18.11
C ALA A 32 -0.18 22.34 18.15
N THR A 33 -0.41 23.39 18.94
CA THR A 33 -1.70 24.06 19.10
C THR A 33 -1.62 25.57 18.90
N ASN A 34 -2.79 26.17 18.69
CA ASN A 34 -3.00 27.61 18.58
C ASN A 34 -4.09 28.01 19.60
N THR A 35 -3.81 29.01 20.45
CA THR A 35 -4.76 29.60 21.41
C THR A 35 -4.94 31.11 21.12
N THR A 36 -6.13 31.64 21.41
CA THR A 36 -6.78 32.72 20.65
C THR A 36 -6.44 34.17 21.00
N GLN A 37 -5.56 34.52 21.95
CA GLN A 37 -5.36 35.96 22.28
C GLN A 37 -3.95 36.53 22.34
N GLN A 38 -2.90 35.72 22.41
CA GLN A 38 -1.55 36.10 22.04
C GLN A 38 -0.95 34.79 21.59
N VAL A 39 -0.62 34.68 20.30
CA VAL A 39 -0.34 33.37 19.71
C VAL A 39 0.79 32.72 20.50
N LEU A 40 0.50 31.59 21.12
CA LEU A 40 1.43 30.78 21.88
C LEU A 40 1.56 29.49 21.09
N LEU A 41 2.49 29.42 20.15
CA LEU A 41 2.78 28.16 19.46
C LEU A 41 3.45 27.23 20.47
N LEU A 42 2.69 26.52 21.28
CA LEU A 42 3.20 25.52 22.22
C LEU A 42 3.71 24.32 21.41
N LEU A 43 4.94 24.47 20.94
CA LEU A 43 5.69 23.42 20.30
C LEU A 43 6.27 22.60 21.44
N LEU A 44 5.42 21.72 21.97
CA LEU A 44 5.78 20.77 23.02
C LEU A 44 6.75 19.75 22.39
N LEU A 45 8.00 20.19 22.28
CA LEU A 45 9.20 19.40 22.05
C LEU A 45 9.39 18.56 23.31
N LEU A 46 8.54 17.57 23.55
CA LEU A 46 8.92 16.49 24.46
C LEU A 46 9.98 15.68 23.73
N LEU A 47 11.23 16.13 23.79
CA LEU A 47 12.38 15.24 23.67
C LEU A 47 12.15 14.17 24.74
N VAL A 48 11.70 13.00 24.26
CA VAL A 48 11.00 11.95 24.98
C VAL A 48 11.40 11.80 26.45
N THR A 49 10.50 12.17 27.37
CA THR A 49 10.32 11.49 28.65
C THR A 49 8.99 10.73 28.59
N SER A 50 8.95 9.60 27.88
CA SER A 50 8.00 8.48 28.10
C SER A 50 8.08 7.46 26.96
N SER A 51 9.11 6.62 27.01
CA SER A 51 8.98 5.18 26.74
C SER A 51 10.23 4.51 27.31
N PRO A 52 10.11 3.56 28.27
CA PRO A 52 11.26 2.87 28.85
C PRO A 52 12.02 1.95 27.88
N HIS A 53 11.63 1.89 26.59
CA HIS A 53 12.24 1.00 25.59
C HIS A 53 12.98 1.70 24.44
N ASP A 54 13.17 3.02 24.46
CA ASP A 54 13.89 3.70 23.38
C ASP A 54 15.40 3.75 23.66
N SER A 55 16.18 2.93 22.93
CA SER A 55 17.65 2.75 23.09
C SER A 55 18.47 4.05 23.01
N THR A 56 17.89 5.10 22.42
CA THR A 56 18.52 6.42 22.30
C THR A 56 18.45 7.22 23.59
N THR A 57 17.40 7.02 24.40
CA THR A 57 17.16 7.74 25.67
C THR A 57 18.12 7.27 26.77
N GLN A 58 18.56 6.01 26.73
CA GLN A 58 19.57 5.48 27.64
C GLN A 58 20.96 6.11 27.45
N LYS A 59 21.28 6.60 26.24
CA LYS A 59 22.63 7.11 25.92
C LYS A 59 22.95 8.46 26.57
N PHE A 60 21.95 9.21 27.01
CA PHE A 60 22.10 10.60 27.45
C PHE A 60 21.17 10.92 28.63
N GLN A 61 21.31 10.15 29.72
CA GLN A 61 20.49 10.28 30.94
C GLN A 61 20.63 11.65 31.63
N TRP A 62 21.76 12.34 31.47
CA TRP A 62 22.06 13.62 32.13
C TRP A 62 21.95 14.84 31.21
N SER A 63 21.43 14.66 29.99
CA SER A 63 21.30 15.78 29.04
C SER A 63 20.11 16.67 29.37
N ILE A 64 20.29 17.98 29.18
CA ILE A 64 19.20 18.95 29.27
C ILE A 64 18.40 18.90 27.98
N TYR A 65 17.10 18.66 28.12
CA TYR A 65 16.18 18.57 27.02
C TYR A 65 15.26 19.78 27.01
N LEU A 66 15.11 20.39 25.84
CA LEU A 66 14.07 21.38 25.62
C LEU A 66 12.71 20.68 25.69
N LYS A 67 11.79 21.16 26.53
CA LYS A 67 10.44 20.60 26.76
C LYS A 67 9.36 21.26 25.89
N GLU A 68 9.44 22.57 25.75
CA GLU A 68 8.48 23.37 24.97
C GLU A 68 9.14 24.63 24.43
N VAL A 69 8.73 25.04 23.22
CA VAL A 69 9.00 26.38 22.69
C VAL A 69 7.67 27.03 22.40
N SER A 70 7.57 28.33 22.68
CA SER A 70 6.38 29.13 22.43
C SER A 70 6.71 30.31 21.53
N PHE A 71 6.01 30.43 20.39
CA PHE A 71 6.19 31.56 19.47
C PHE A 71 4.95 32.43 19.38
N ARG A 72 5.18 33.74 19.40
CA ARG A 72 4.17 34.77 19.16
C ARG A 72 4.32 35.41 17.80
N SER A 73 3.24 35.39 17.03
CA SER A 73 3.13 36.02 15.72
C SER A 73 2.07 37.13 15.76
N LYS A 74 2.29 38.19 14.96
CA LYS A 74 1.28 39.23 14.69
C LYS A 74 0.29 38.79 13.60
N ASP A 75 0.67 37.84 12.75
CA ASP A 75 -0.18 37.30 11.68
C ASP A 75 -0.78 35.93 12.09
N PRO A 76 -2.09 35.84 12.34
CA PRO A 76 -2.78 34.61 12.71
C PRO A 76 -2.99 33.62 11.54
N ARG A 77 -2.89 34.07 10.28
CA ARG A 77 -3.04 33.19 9.11
C ARG A 77 -1.79 32.36 8.91
N HIS A 78 -0.64 33.01 8.89
CA HIS A 78 0.66 32.37 8.72
C HIS A 78 0.93 31.30 9.80
N ILE A 79 0.57 31.57 11.07
CA ILE A 79 0.75 30.59 12.15
C ILE A 79 -0.18 29.38 11.99
N SER A 80 -1.40 29.58 11.51
CA SER A 80 -2.38 28.51 11.32
C SER A 80 -1.94 27.57 10.19
N GLU A 81 -1.40 28.13 9.11
CA GLU A 81 -0.79 27.36 8.02
C GLU A 81 0.43 26.56 8.52
N ALA A 82 1.34 27.19 9.26
CA ALA A 82 2.50 26.51 9.83
C ALA A 82 2.10 25.33 10.75
N VAL A 83 1.06 25.50 11.58
CA VAL A 83 0.54 24.40 12.41
C VAL A 83 -0.02 23.26 11.56
N GLN A 84 -0.73 23.56 10.46
CA GLN A 84 -1.22 22.55 9.53
C GLN A 84 -0.07 21.81 8.83
N GLN A 85 0.96 22.53 8.38
CA GLN A 85 2.17 21.96 7.77
C GLN A 85 2.87 21.02 8.76
N ILE A 86 3.08 21.43 10.01
CA ILE A 86 3.70 20.59 11.06
C ILE A 86 2.87 19.34 11.33
N LYS A 87 1.54 19.47 11.45
CA LYS A 87 0.65 18.31 11.64
C LYS A 87 0.73 17.33 10.46
N THR A 88 0.83 17.85 9.24
CA THR A 88 0.96 17.06 8.02
C THR A 88 2.30 16.33 7.97
N LEU A 89 3.41 17.02 8.24
CA LEU A 89 4.74 16.44 8.31
C LEU A 89 4.81 15.32 9.35
N ARG A 90 4.24 15.52 10.55
CA ARG A 90 4.23 14.47 11.58
C ARG A 90 3.50 13.21 11.12
N ARG A 91 2.35 13.36 10.46
CA ARG A 91 1.61 12.23 9.89
C ARG A 91 2.45 11.50 8.83
N GLN A 92 3.14 12.24 7.96
CA GLN A 92 4.02 11.66 6.95
C GLN A 92 5.20 10.90 7.56
N VAL A 93 5.85 11.46 8.58
CA VAL A 93 6.96 10.81 9.30
C VAL A 93 6.50 9.53 9.96
N ALA A 94 5.41 9.58 10.75
CA ALA A 94 4.87 8.40 11.42
C ALA A 94 4.48 7.30 10.42
N SER A 95 3.84 7.67 9.30
CA SER A 95 3.52 6.74 8.22
C SER A 95 4.77 6.09 7.64
N ARG A 96 5.82 6.87 7.34
CA ARG A 96 7.08 6.38 6.77
C ARG A 96 7.85 5.48 7.75
N GLU A 97 7.86 5.83 9.03
CA GLU A 97 8.50 5.03 10.07
C GLU A 97 7.77 3.70 10.29
N SER A 98 6.43 3.69 10.32
CA SER A 98 5.62 2.47 10.38
C SER A 98 5.90 1.56 9.18
N GLU A 99 5.87 2.11 7.97
CA GLU A 99 6.13 1.36 6.73
C GLU A 99 7.57 0.79 6.71
N ARG A 100 8.55 1.53 7.22
CA ARG A 100 9.93 1.05 7.37
C ARG A 100 10.04 -0.07 8.40
N ALA A 101 9.37 0.05 9.54
CA ALA A 101 9.35 -0.98 10.58
C ALA A 101 8.70 -2.27 10.07
N GLU A 102 7.58 -2.16 9.34
CA GLU A 102 6.94 -3.30 8.69
C GLU A 102 7.87 -3.98 7.69
N ARG A 103 8.58 -3.20 6.86
CA ARG A 103 9.57 -3.74 5.91
C ARG A 103 10.79 -4.38 6.59
N ALA A 104 11.24 -3.85 7.73
CA ALA A 104 12.39 -4.38 8.45
C ALA A 104 12.15 -5.79 9.03
N THR A 105 10.89 -6.15 9.27
CA THR A 105 10.51 -7.48 9.78
C THR A 105 10.28 -8.51 8.67
N LEU A 106 10.60 -8.19 7.41
CA LEU A 106 10.47 -9.11 6.29
C LEU A 106 11.68 -10.03 6.20
N VAL A 107 11.42 -11.29 5.90
CA VAL A 107 12.47 -12.25 5.57
C VAL A 107 13.01 -11.91 4.20
N THR A 108 14.34 -11.81 4.08
CA THR A 108 15.00 -11.59 2.80
C THR A 108 14.74 -12.77 1.85
N GLN A 109 14.24 -12.46 0.65
CA GLN A 109 13.97 -13.46 -0.37
C GLN A 109 15.01 -13.37 -1.49
N GLU A 110 15.16 -14.45 -2.23
CA GLU A 110 15.92 -14.43 -3.48
C GLU A 110 15.26 -13.52 -4.51
N LYS A 111 16.03 -13.12 -5.52
CA LYS A 111 15.51 -12.30 -6.63
C LYS A 111 14.87 -13.21 -7.68
N LEU A 112 13.75 -12.75 -8.26
CA LEU A 112 13.06 -13.48 -9.30
C LEU A 112 13.94 -13.58 -10.56
N GLN A 113 14.11 -14.79 -11.07
CA GLN A 113 14.78 -15.11 -12.32
C GLN A 113 13.76 -15.01 -13.45
N VAL A 114 13.67 -13.82 -14.04
CA VAL A 114 12.78 -13.56 -15.17
C VAL A 114 13.21 -14.41 -16.36
N ALA A 115 12.27 -15.18 -16.91
CA ALA A 115 12.48 -15.96 -18.13
C ALA A 115 13.02 -15.07 -19.25
N GLY A 116 14.17 -15.44 -19.82
CA GLY A 116 14.80 -14.69 -20.90
C GLY A 116 13.97 -14.73 -22.18
N ALA A 117 14.29 -13.86 -23.15
CA ALA A 117 13.55 -13.70 -24.42
C ALA A 117 13.35 -15.00 -25.25
N LYS A 118 14.12 -16.06 -24.96
CA LYS A 118 14.01 -17.37 -25.61
C LYS A 118 12.87 -18.23 -25.07
N PHE A 119 12.36 -17.96 -23.88
CA PHE A 119 11.28 -18.73 -23.27
C PHE A 119 10.10 -17.80 -22.97
N LYS A 120 9.01 -17.92 -23.72
CA LYS A 120 7.80 -17.13 -23.49
C LYS A 120 7.17 -17.60 -22.16
N PRO A 121 7.18 -16.77 -21.10
CA PRO A 121 6.61 -17.18 -19.82
C PRO A 121 5.12 -17.45 -19.99
N ILE A 122 4.62 -18.46 -19.28
CA ILE A 122 3.19 -18.77 -19.22
C ILE A 122 2.52 -17.58 -18.52
N ARG A 123 1.46 -17.05 -19.12
CA ARG A 123 0.83 -15.81 -18.67
C ARG A 123 -0.67 -15.97 -18.57
N LEU A 124 -1.24 -15.46 -17.47
CA LEU A 124 -2.67 -15.28 -17.27
C LEU A 124 -2.97 -13.79 -17.17
N SER A 125 -3.82 -13.26 -18.05
CA SER A 125 -4.13 -11.82 -18.14
C SER A 125 -5.43 -11.45 -17.43
N ASP A 126 -5.67 -10.14 -17.34
CA ASP A 126 -6.93 -9.55 -16.86
C ASP A 126 -7.29 -9.91 -15.42
N LEU A 127 -6.27 -10.11 -14.60
CA LEU A 127 -6.39 -10.49 -13.20
C LEU A 127 -6.48 -9.27 -12.30
N TRP A 128 -7.34 -9.35 -11.30
CA TRP A 128 -7.32 -8.52 -10.11
C TRP A 128 -6.49 -9.17 -9.01
N ILE A 129 -5.93 -8.37 -8.11
CA ILE A 129 -5.13 -8.85 -6.96
C ILE A 129 -5.78 -8.47 -5.63
N ARG A 130 -5.74 -9.39 -4.65
CA ARG A 130 -6.01 -9.09 -3.23
C ARG A 130 -4.79 -9.53 -2.38
N PRO A 131 -4.34 -8.71 -1.41
CA PRO A 131 -4.79 -7.34 -1.16
C PRO A 131 -4.46 -6.40 -2.34
N ALA A 132 -5.33 -5.43 -2.59
CA ALA A 132 -5.10 -4.45 -3.66
C ALA A 132 -3.89 -3.57 -3.36
N PHE A 133 -3.19 -3.13 -4.40
CA PHE A 133 -2.15 -2.11 -4.28
C PHE A 133 -2.72 -0.84 -3.64
N GLY A 134 -1.93 -0.23 -2.76
CA GLY A 134 -2.26 1.07 -2.19
C GLY A 134 -2.06 2.19 -3.23
N GLY A 135 -2.89 3.22 -3.19
CA GLY A 135 -2.79 4.37 -4.08
C GLY A 135 -4.12 5.09 -4.26
N ARG A 136 -4.10 6.34 -4.75
CA ARG A 136 -5.32 7.10 -5.11
C ARG A 136 -5.77 6.85 -6.55
N GLY A 137 -5.02 6.07 -7.31
CA GLY A 137 -5.33 5.77 -8.71
C GLY A 137 -6.47 4.76 -8.84
N ARG A 138 -7.13 4.77 -10.02
CA ARG A 138 -8.05 3.68 -10.41
C ARG A 138 -7.31 2.35 -10.33
N LYS A 139 -8.00 1.32 -9.82
CA LYS A 139 -7.50 -0.06 -9.81
C LYS A 139 -7.32 -0.52 -11.26
N LEU A 140 -6.21 -1.18 -11.53
CA LEU A 140 -5.89 -1.74 -12.83
C LEU A 140 -5.82 -3.25 -12.74
N THR A 141 -6.32 -3.92 -13.79
CA THR A 141 -6.05 -5.34 -13.99
C THR A 141 -4.59 -5.52 -14.39
N GLY A 142 -4.04 -6.67 -14.03
CA GLY A 142 -2.67 -7.04 -14.35
C GLY A 142 -2.59 -8.42 -14.99
N SER A 143 -1.38 -8.92 -15.09
CA SER A 143 -1.11 -10.25 -15.59
C SER A 143 -0.14 -10.98 -14.67
N LEU A 144 -0.38 -12.27 -14.47
CA LEU A 144 0.46 -13.17 -13.70
C LEU A 144 1.30 -13.99 -14.69
N GLU A 145 2.62 -13.88 -14.57
CA GLU A 145 3.60 -14.56 -15.41
C GLU A 145 4.36 -15.59 -14.57
N GLY A 146 4.46 -16.83 -15.06
CA GLY A 146 5.26 -17.90 -14.48
C GLY A 146 6.71 -17.83 -14.99
N HIS A 147 7.66 -17.84 -14.06
CA HIS A 147 9.09 -17.81 -14.34
C HIS A 147 9.81 -18.99 -13.68
N THR A 148 11.14 -19.07 -13.79
CA THR A 148 11.91 -20.24 -13.35
C THR A 148 11.80 -20.52 -11.85
N ASN A 149 11.77 -19.49 -11.00
CA ASN A 149 11.77 -19.62 -9.54
C ASN A 149 10.57 -18.96 -8.84
N GLY A 150 9.60 -18.45 -9.60
CA GLY A 150 8.45 -17.76 -9.02
C GLY A 150 7.48 -17.20 -10.04
N PHE A 151 6.45 -16.54 -9.53
CA PHE A 151 5.51 -15.76 -10.31
C PHE A 151 5.83 -14.27 -10.23
N ARG A 152 5.52 -13.55 -11.30
CA ARG A 152 5.44 -12.09 -11.32
C ARG A 152 4.05 -11.65 -11.67
N TYR A 153 3.44 -10.87 -10.80
CA TYR A 153 2.27 -10.07 -11.15
C TYR A 153 2.71 -8.66 -11.51
N SER A 154 2.23 -8.14 -12.63
CA SER A 154 2.45 -6.75 -13.03
C SER A 154 1.21 -6.16 -13.69
N THR A 155 0.93 -4.89 -13.38
CA THR A 155 -0.04 -4.09 -14.14
C THR A 155 0.68 -3.25 -15.21
N SER A 156 -0.06 -2.37 -15.90
CA SER A 156 0.55 -1.37 -16.79
C SER A 156 1.43 -0.36 -16.06
N ARG A 157 1.27 -0.25 -14.73
CA ARG A 157 2.09 0.62 -13.89
C ARG A 157 3.34 -0.12 -13.37
N PRO A 158 4.55 0.46 -13.54
CA PRO A 158 5.78 -0.22 -13.14
C PRO A 158 5.95 -0.36 -11.62
N ASP A 159 5.27 0.48 -10.83
CA ASP A 159 5.25 0.44 -9.36
C ASP A 159 4.28 -0.61 -8.79
N GLU A 160 3.30 -1.06 -9.57
CA GLU A 160 2.33 -2.10 -9.18
C GLU A 160 2.80 -3.49 -9.63
N ARG A 161 3.90 -3.94 -9.00
CA ARG A 161 4.51 -5.26 -9.26
C ARG A 161 4.67 -6.04 -7.97
N VAL A 162 4.40 -7.36 -8.05
CA VAL A 162 4.58 -8.29 -6.94
C VAL A 162 5.23 -9.56 -7.46
N ASP A 163 6.33 -9.95 -6.81
CA ASP A 163 7.01 -11.21 -7.09
C ASP A 163 6.68 -12.22 -5.97
N VAL A 164 6.30 -13.44 -6.35
CA VAL A 164 5.97 -14.53 -5.43
C VAL A 164 6.87 -15.73 -5.73
N MET A 165 7.84 -15.99 -4.87
CA MET A 165 8.80 -17.10 -5.06
C MET A 165 8.14 -18.45 -4.77
N TYR A 166 8.42 -19.46 -5.59
CA TYR A 166 7.88 -20.81 -5.40
C TYR A 166 8.23 -21.38 -4.03
N ARG A 167 9.47 -21.19 -3.59
CA ARG A 167 9.95 -21.62 -2.26
C ARG A 167 9.17 -21.01 -1.10
N ASN A 168 8.54 -19.85 -1.29
CA ASN A 168 7.80 -19.18 -0.24
C ASN A 168 6.30 -19.54 -0.23
N ILE A 169 5.79 -20.27 -1.22
CA ILE A 169 4.40 -20.72 -1.28
C ILE A 169 4.24 -21.95 -0.39
N LYS A 170 3.37 -21.86 0.62
CA LYS A 170 3.01 -22.98 1.51
C LYS A 170 1.84 -23.78 0.94
N HIS A 171 0.79 -23.08 0.50
CA HIS A 171 -0.38 -23.68 -0.12
C HIS A 171 -0.81 -22.85 -1.32
N ALA A 172 -1.26 -23.53 -2.37
CA ALA A 172 -1.85 -22.93 -3.55
C ALA A 172 -3.24 -23.55 -3.77
N PHE A 173 -4.26 -22.72 -3.93
CA PHE A 173 -5.64 -23.17 -4.17
C PHE A 173 -6.16 -22.53 -5.43
N PHE A 174 -6.74 -23.35 -6.29
CA PHE A 174 -7.50 -22.91 -7.44
C PHE A 174 -8.98 -23.18 -7.17
N GLN A 175 -9.80 -22.14 -7.33
CA GLN A 175 -11.23 -22.21 -7.16
C GLN A 175 -11.91 -21.79 -8.47
N PRO A 176 -12.51 -22.74 -9.22
CA PRO A 176 -13.25 -22.44 -10.44
C PRO A 176 -14.59 -21.76 -10.13
N SER A 177 -15.10 -20.98 -11.08
CA SER A 177 -16.32 -20.18 -10.92
C SER A 177 -17.64 -20.95 -11.07
N GLU A 178 -17.75 -22.21 -10.67
CA GLU A 178 -18.96 -23.03 -10.93
C GLU A 178 -20.24 -22.40 -10.35
N LYS A 179 -20.22 -22.07 -9.06
CA LYS A 179 -21.34 -21.43 -8.33
C LYS A 179 -21.00 -20.02 -7.86
N GLU A 180 -19.79 -19.55 -8.14
CA GLU A 180 -19.29 -18.27 -7.66
C GLU A 180 -19.10 -17.26 -8.79
N MET A 181 -19.19 -15.99 -8.42
CA MET A 181 -19.02 -14.84 -9.32
C MET A 181 -17.56 -14.62 -9.73
N ILE A 182 -16.62 -15.33 -9.09
CA ILE A 182 -15.19 -15.14 -9.28
C ILE A 182 -14.48 -16.46 -9.51
N THR A 183 -13.46 -16.44 -10.36
CA THR A 183 -12.47 -17.51 -10.46
C THR A 183 -11.21 -17.04 -9.74
N VAL A 184 -10.68 -17.84 -8.80
CA VAL A 184 -9.60 -17.40 -7.90
C VAL A 184 -8.43 -18.38 -7.90
N LEU A 185 -7.22 -17.82 -7.92
CA LEU A 185 -5.96 -18.47 -7.61
C LEU A 185 -5.38 -17.85 -6.33
N HIS A 186 -5.39 -18.60 -5.23
CA HIS A 186 -4.94 -18.16 -3.91
C HIS A 186 -3.60 -18.79 -3.54
N PHE A 187 -2.64 -17.97 -3.11
CA PHE A 187 -1.38 -18.41 -2.54
C PHE A 187 -1.30 -18.00 -1.07
N HIS A 188 -1.11 -19.00 -0.21
CA HIS A 188 -0.75 -18.80 1.19
C HIS A 188 0.75 -19.02 1.35
N LEU A 189 1.45 -18.04 1.93
CA LEU A 189 2.90 -17.99 1.99
C LEU A 189 3.46 -18.36 3.37
N HIS A 190 4.65 -18.95 3.39
CA HIS A 190 5.39 -19.19 4.64
C HIS A 190 5.74 -17.86 5.32
N ASN A 191 6.41 -16.99 4.57
CA ASN A 191 6.86 -15.68 5.00
C ASN A 191 6.01 -14.59 4.36
N HIS A 192 5.79 -13.52 5.12
CA HIS A 192 5.08 -12.35 4.63
C HIS A 192 5.85 -11.69 3.49
N ILE A 193 5.11 -11.18 2.52
CA ILE A 193 5.64 -10.31 1.47
C ILE A 193 4.90 -8.96 1.52
N MET A 194 5.44 -7.96 0.82
CA MET A 194 4.76 -6.69 0.62
C MET A 194 4.00 -6.70 -0.69
N VAL A 195 2.73 -6.32 -0.63
CA VAL A 195 1.90 -6.00 -1.79
C VAL A 195 1.56 -4.52 -1.71
N GLY A 196 2.29 -3.71 -2.48
CA GLY A 196 2.31 -2.26 -2.30
C GLY A 196 2.73 -1.86 -0.89
N ASN A 197 1.79 -1.28 -0.13
CA ASN A 197 2.01 -0.83 1.24
C ASN A 197 1.49 -1.81 2.31
N LYS A 198 0.97 -2.99 1.91
CA LYS A 198 0.39 -3.97 2.83
C LYS A 198 1.31 -5.18 2.96
N LYS A 199 1.65 -5.53 4.20
CA LYS A 199 2.31 -6.79 4.53
C LYS A 199 1.25 -7.91 4.61
N THR A 200 1.44 -9.00 3.87
CA THR A 200 0.48 -10.12 3.84
C THR A 200 1.17 -11.47 3.67
N LYS A 201 0.54 -12.55 4.16
CA LYS A 201 0.86 -13.93 3.79
C LYS A 201 -0.06 -14.50 2.73
N ASP A 202 -1.18 -13.84 2.48
CA ASP A 202 -2.22 -14.33 1.59
C ASP A 202 -2.31 -13.39 0.39
N VAL A 203 -2.19 -13.97 -0.80
CA VAL A 203 -2.26 -13.26 -2.07
C VAL A 203 -3.22 -14.02 -2.99
N GLN A 204 -4.22 -13.31 -3.49
CA GLN A 204 -5.22 -13.85 -4.42
C GLN A 204 -5.13 -13.14 -5.75
N PHE A 205 -5.22 -13.91 -6.81
CA PHE A 205 -5.43 -13.44 -8.17
C PHE A 205 -6.79 -13.93 -8.65
N PHE A 206 -7.64 -13.04 -9.14
CA PHE A 206 -9.00 -13.41 -9.49
C PHE A 206 -9.54 -12.64 -10.69
N ILE A 207 -10.51 -13.25 -11.38
CA ILE A 207 -11.34 -12.59 -12.39
C ILE A 207 -12.79 -12.59 -11.90
N GLU A 208 -13.47 -11.48 -12.10
CA GLU A 208 -14.93 -11.37 -11.91
C GLU A 208 -15.61 -11.82 -13.21
N VAL A 209 -16.40 -12.89 -13.11
CA VAL A 209 -16.97 -13.61 -14.25
C VAL A 209 -18.31 -13.00 -14.68
N MET A 210 -19.08 -12.46 -13.74
CA MET A 210 -20.28 -11.69 -14.07
C MET A 210 -19.94 -10.20 -14.12
N ASP A 211 -20.43 -9.53 -15.17
CA ASP A 211 -20.53 -8.07 -15.14
C ASP A 211 -21.61 -7.68 -14.13
N VAL A 212 -21.35 -6.67 -13.30
CA VAL A 212 -22.40 -6.07 -12.47
C VAL A 212 -23.42 -5.51 -13.45
N VAL A 213 -24.52 -6.25 -13.66
CA VAL A 213 -25.61 -5.83 -14.52
C VAL A 213 -26.11 -4.50 -13.96
N GLN A 214 -25.72 -3.39 -14.60
CA GLN A 214 -26.33 -2.09 -14.35
C GLN A 214 -27.73 -2.14 -14.94
N THR A 215 -28.67 -2.72 -14.20
CA THR A 215 -30.09 -2.59 -14.51
C THR A 215 -30.53 -1.15 -14.22
N LEU A 216 -30.48 -0.30 -15.24
CA LEU A 216 -31.27 0.92 -15.31
C LEU A 216 -32.26 0.77 -16.47
N GLY A 217 -33.34 -0.01 -16.24
CA GLY A 217 -34.41 -0.14 -17.22
C GLY A 217 -35.30 -1.35 -16.97
N GLY A 218 -36.24 -1.22 -16.03
CA GLY A 218 -37.26 -2.23 -15.74
C GLY A 218 -38.29 -2.40 -16.87
N GLY A 219 -37.88 -3.03 -17.96
CA GLY A 219 -38.79 -3.63 -18.94
C GLY A 219 -38.96 -5.12 -18.61
N LYS A 220 -40.18 -5.62 -18.61
CA LYS A 220 -40.49 -7.05 -18.41
C LYS A 220 -39.74 -7.89 -19.46
N ARG A 221 -38.59 -8.44 -19.09
CA ARG A 221 -37.84 -9.39 -19.92
C ARG A 221 -38.52 -10.76 -19.80
N SER A 222 -38.82 -11.35 -20.95
CA SER A 222 -39.42 -12.67 -21.06
C SER A 222 -38.28 -13.65 -21.30
N ALA A 223 -38.17 -14.71 -20.49
CA ALA A 223 -37.14 -15.76 -20.63
C ALA A 223 -37.13 -16.50 -21.99
N TYR A 224 -38.02 -16.13 -22.92
CA TYR A 224 -38.11 -16.62 -24.30
C TYR A 224 -37.77 -15.55 -25.35
N ASP A 225 -37.27 -14.39 -24.92
CA ASP A 225 -36.75 -13.37 -25.83
C ASP A 225 -35.40 -13.86 -26.40
N PRO A 226 -35.23 -13.94 -27.73
CA PRO A 226 -33.98 -14.36 -28.35
C PRO A 226 -32.75 -13.59 -27.82
N ASP A 227 -32.92 -12.32 -27.48
CA ASP A 227 -31.85 -11.46 -26.95
C ASP A 227 -31.38 -11.90 -25.55
N GLU A 228 -32.30 -12.37 -24.69
CA GLU A 228 -31.98 -12.83 -23.33
C GLU A 228 -31.28 -14.19 -23.35
N ILE A 229 -31.71 -15.10 -24.23
CA ILE A 229 -31.07 -16.40 -24.43
C ILE A 229 -29.66 -16.23 -25.00
N GLU A 230 -29.46 -15.27 -25.92
CA GLU A 230 -28.14 -14.98 -26.47
C GLU A 230 -27.20 -14.37 -25.42
N GLU A 231 -27.71 -13.48 -24.55
CA GLU A 231 -26.94 -12.90 -23.45
C GLU A 231 -26.49 -13.98 -22.45
N GLU A 232 -27.41 -14.89 -22.05
CA GLU A 232 -27.08 -16.00 -21.14
C GLU A 232 -26.03 -16.95 -21.76
N GLN A 233 -26.14 -17.25 -23.05
CA GLN A 233 -25.18 -18.11 -23.73
C GLN A 233 -23.79 -17.44 -23.82
N ARG A 234 -23.72 -16.13 -24.10
CA ARG A 234 -22.46 -15.37 -24.10
C ARG A 234 -21.80 -15.36 -22.71
N GLU A 235 -22.58 -15.20 -21.63
CA GLU A 235 -22.05 -15.28 -20.27
C GLU A 235 -21.51 -16.67 -19.93
N ARG A 236 -22.22 -17.73 -20.33
CA ARG A 236 -21.80 -19.12 -20.16
C ARG A 236 -20.49 -19.41 -20.90
N ASP A 237 -20.36 -18.96 -22.14
CA ASP A 237 -19.15 -19.15 -22.94
C ASP A 237 -17.96 -18.38 -22.37
N ARG A 238 -18.17 -17.13 -21.89
CA ARG A 238 -17.15 -16.34 -21.20
C ARG A 238 -16.66 -17.03 -19.94
N LYS A 239 -17.59 -17.52 -19.11
CA LYS A 239 -17.29 -18.27 -17.89
C LYS A 239 -16.48 -19.54 -18.16
N ASN A 240 -16.91 -20.34 -19.13
CA ASN A 240 -16.22 -21.57 -19.51
C ASN A 240 -14.81 -21.28 -20.03
N LYS A 241 -14.65 -20.22 -20.83
CA LYS A 241 -13.35 -19.77 -21.31
C LYS A 241 -12.41 -19.39 -20.16
N ILE A 242 -12.87 -18.58 -19.21
CA ILE A 242 -12.07 -18.16 -18.04
C ILE A 242 -11.63 -19.38 -17.22
N ASN A 243 -12.54 -20.31 -16.91
CA ASN A 243 -12.20 -21.52 -16.17
C ASN A 243 -11.17 -22.38 -16.92
N MET A 244 -11.32 -22.51 -18.24
CA MET A 244 -10.37 -23.24 -19.08
C MET A 244 -9.00 -22.54 -19.13
N ASP A 245 -8.94 -21.21 -19.22
CA ASP A 245 -7.70 -20.45 -19.23
C ASP A 245 -6.94 -20.61 -17.90
N PHE A 246 -7.65 -20.54 -16.76
CA PHE A 246 -7.05 -20.81 -15.45
C PHE A 246 -6.57 -22.26 -15.32
N GLN A 247 -7.37 -23.23 -15.76
CA GLN A 247 -6.99 -24.64 -15.71
C GLN A 247 -5.73 -24.90 -16.54
N ASN A 248 -5.69 -24.37 -17.78
CA ASN A 248 -4.53 -24.43 -18.66
C ASN A 248 -3.29 -23.79 -18.02
N PHE A 249 -3.47 -22.66 -17.32
CA PHE A 249 -2.38 -22.01 -16.59
C PHE A 249 -1.86 -22.90 -15.46
N VAL A 250 -2.75 -23.43 -14.62
CA VAL A 250 -2.38 -24.30 -13.48
C VAL A 250 -1.67 -25.56 -13.96
N ASP A 251 -2.17 -26.21 -15.02
CA ASP A 251 -1.59 -27.48 -15.49
C ASP A 251 -0.23 -27.31 -16.17
N ARG A 252 0.08 -26.13 -16.72
CA ARG A 252 1.41 -25.83 -17.28
C ARG A 252 2.43 -25.40 -16.23
N VAL A 253 1.97 -25.02 -15.04
CA VAL A 253 2.78 -24.48 -13.95
C VAL A 253 3.11 -25.55 -12.90
N LYS A 254 2.32 -26.63 -12.82
CA LYS A 254 2.67 -27.85 -12.09
C LYS A 254 3.97 -28.45 -12.59
#